data_AF-A0A1E5V1N1-F1
#
_entry.id   AF-A0A1E5V1N1-F1
#
_cell.length_a   1.000
_cell.length_b   1.000
_cell.length_c   1.000
_cell.angle_alpha   90.00
_cell.angle_beta   90.00
_cell.angle_gamma   90.00
#
_symmetry.space_group_name_H-M   'P 1'
#
loop_
_entity.id
_entity.type
_entity.pdbx_description
1 polymer ?
#
loop_
_entity_poly.entity_id
_entity_poly.type
_entity_poly.pdbx_seq_one_letter_code
_entity_poly.pdbx_strand_id
1 'polypeptide(L)'
;MDGCSGLDDAALAPRAFNLTVTVDNLGGKYNVRVGGDIMVLYGGVPLATGVMEDLSVPPHGAAEVAVRAGSGGLGLPEELAVAMAEELKRAGSVVRLEVRVLSLNHTSLMCTANLNLGGGAPAPAPSPCEQIVLRDEFDGVMKPLLEA
;
A
#
# COMPACT_ATOMS: atom_id res chain seq x y z
N MET A 1 20.11 37.85 7.55
CA MET A 1 20.57 36.78 6.64
C MET A 1 19.83 35.55 7.04
N ASP A 2 18.88 35.19 6.20
CA ASP A 2 17.77 34.30 6.49
C ASP A 2 18.19 32.83 6.65
N GLY A 3 17.39 32.13 7.42
CA GLY A 3 17.62 30.76 7.87
C GLY A 3 17.43 29.71 6.79
N CYS A 4 18.12 28.59 7.02
CA CYS A 4 17.86 27.27 6.46
C CYS A 4 18.35 26.22 7.48
N SER A 5 17.73 26.16 8.66
CA SER A 5 17.95 25.07 9.63
C SER A 5 16.79 24.06 9.64
N GLY A 6 15.99 24.01 8.57
CA GLY A 6 14.74 23.24 8.53
C GLY A 6 14.72 22.03 7.58
N LEU A 7 15.86 21.59 7.04
CA LEU A 7 15.89 20.49 6.06
C LEU A 7 16.10 19.10 6.66
N ASP A 8 16.29 18.98 7.98
CA ASP A 8 16.47 17.68 8.64
C ASP A 8 15.14 16.94 8.92
N ASP A 9 13.99 17.63 8.84
CA ASP A 9 12.65 17.01 9.00
C ASP A 9 12.08 16.43 7.69
N ALA A 10 12.64 16.81 6.53
CA ALA A 10 12.20 16.31 5.21
C ALA A 10 12.59 14.83 4.95
N ALA A 11 13.34 14.19 5.85
CA ALA A 11 13.89 12.85 5.67
C ALA A 11 13.27 11.78 6.59
N LEU A 12 12.11 12.03 7.21
CA LEU A 12 11.49 11.09 8.14
C LEU A 12 10.77 9.91 7.47
N ALA A 13 10.32 10.06 6.21
CA ALA A 13 9.68 8.96 5.50
C ALA A 13 10.72 7.93 5.00
N PRO A 14 10.55 6.63 5.30
CA PRO A 14 11.43 5.60 4.76
C PRO A 14 11.50 5.63 3.24
N ARG A 15 12.70 5.46 2.69
CA ARG A 15 12.91 5.34 1.24
C ARG A 15 12.46 3.99 0.67
N ALA A 16 12.30 3.00 1.53
CA ALA A 16 11.81 1.68 1.17
C ALA A 16 11.04 1.06 2.34
N PHE A 17 10.08 0.21 1.99
CA PHE A 17 9.25 -0.55 2.91
C PHE A 17 9.36 -2.03 2.57
N ASN A 18 9.75 -2.83 3.56
CA ASN A 18 9.73 -4.28 3.44
C ASN A 18 8.41 -4.75 4.05
N LEU A 19 7.53 -5.26 3.21
CA LEU A 19 6.20 -5.70 3.56
C LEU A 19 6.16 -7.23 3.51
N THR A 20 5.45 -7.83 4.46
CA THR A 20 5.02 -9.23 4.37
C THR A 20 3.51 -9.22 4.21
N VAL A 21 3.03 -9.75 3.09
CA VAL A 21 1.59 -9.86 2.81
C VAL A 21 1.19 -11.31 3.01
N THR A 22 0.30 -11.55 3.97
CA THR A 22 -0.29 -12.86 4.24
C THR A 22 -1.66 -12.94 3.60
N VAL A 23 -1.93 -14.04 2.90
CA VAL A 23 -3.15 -14.26 2.13
C VAL A 23 -3.77 -15.57 2.60
N ASP A 24 -4.92 -15.45 3.24
CA ASP A 24 -5.67 -16.57 3.81
C ASP A 24 -6.87 -16.93 2.93
N ASN A 25 -6.94 -18.19 2.49
CA ASN A 25 -8.06 -18.76 1.74
C ASN A 25 -8.82 -19.80 2.57
N LEU A 26 -8.96 -19.55 3.87
CA LEU A 26 -9.41 -20.56 4.85
C LEU A 26 -10.86 -21.04 4.63
N GLY A 27 -11.72 -20.19 4.05
CA GLY A 27 -13.12 -20.51 3.74
C GLY A 27 -13.44 -20.68 2.25
N GLY A 28 -12.45 -20.56 1.36
CA GLY A 28 -12.71 -20.57 -0.08
C GLY A 28 -12.84 -21.98 -0.65
N LYS A 29 -13.66 -22.09 -1.70
CA LYS A 29 -13.89 -23.35 -2.45
C LYS A 29 -12.98 -23.48 -3.68
N TYR A 30 -12.34 -22.39 -4.09
CA TYR A 30 -11.51 -22.31 -5.29
C TYR A 30 -10.16 -21.67 -4.96
N ASN A 31 -9.20 -21.83 -5.87
CA ASN A 31 -7.93 -21.11 -5.79
C ASN A 31 -8.20 -19.60 -5.86
N VAL A 32 -7.55 -18.84 -4.99
CA VAL A 32 -7.56 -17.37 -5.02
C VAL A 32 -6.25 -16.92 -5.65
N ARG A 33 -6.33 -16.05 -6.66
CA ARG A 33 -5.16 -15.39 -7.24
C ARG A 33 -5.08 -13.95 -6.78
N VAL A 34 -3.92 -13.57 -6.27
CA VAL A 34 -3.58 -12.22 -5.83
C VAL A 34 -2.19 -11.87 -6.35
N GLY A 35 -1.90 -10.59 -6.48
CA GLY A 35 -0.68 -10.10 -7.12
C GLY A 35 -1.00 -8.87 -7.95
N GLY A 36 0.04 -8.10 -8.28
CA GLY A 36 -0.07 -6.84 -9.00
C GLY A 36 0.72 -5.72 -8.31
N ASP A 37 0.33 -4.48 -8.59
CA ASP A 37 1.04 -3.31 -8.09
C ASP A 37 0.68 -3.04 -6.62
N ILE A 38 1.70 -2.91 -5.78
CA ILE A 38 1.54 -2.49 -4.39
C ILE A 38 1.87 -1.01 -4.25
N MET A 39 1.07 -0.30 -3.46
CA MET A 39 1.28 1.09 -3.12
C MET A 39 1.21 1.25 -1.60
N VAL A 40 2.19 1.94 -1.04
CA VAL A 40 2.17 2.40 0.35
C VAL A 40 1.81 3.87 0.33
N LEU A 41 0.74 4.24 1.03
CA LEU A 41 0.22 5.61 1.05
C LEU A 41 0.17 6.18 2.46
N TYR A 42 0.33 7.49 2.54
CA TYR A 42 0.08 8.28 3.74
C TYR A 42 -0.84 9.44 3.40
N GLY A 43 -1.97 9.56 4.10
CA GLY A 43 -2.98 10.57 3.78
C GLY A 43 -3.50 10.50 2.33
N GLY A 44 -3.47 9.32 1.71
CA GLY A 44 -3.83 9.11 0.30
C GLY A 44 -2.73 9.45 -0.72
N VAL A 45 -1.56 9.92 -0.27
CA VAL A 45 -0.41 10.21 -1.15
C VAL A 45 0.53 9.00 -1.22
N PRO A 46 0.89 8.51 -2.41
CA PRO A 46 1.84 7.41 -2.57
C PRO A 46 3.23 7.76 -2.05
N LEU A 47 3.72 7.00 -1.08
CA LEU A 47 5.09 7.08 -0.54
C LEU A 47 6.06 6.18 -1.30
N ALA A 48 5.59 4.98 -1.66
CA ALA A 48 6.38 3.94 -2.27
C ALA A 48 5.51 3.01 -3.10
N THR A 49 6.11 2.47 -4.15
CA THR A 49 5.49 1.47 -5.02
C THR A 49 6.37 0.24 -5.12
N GLY A 50 5.74 -0.90 -5.39
CA GLY A 50 6.42 -2.15 -5.64
C GLY A 50 5.52 -3.08 -6.45
N VAL A 51 6.02 -4.27 -6.73
CA VAL A 51 5.26 -5.32 -7.41
C VAL A 51 5.18 -6.53 -6.50
N MET A 52 3.96 -7.00 -6.26
CA MET A 52 3.69 -8.28 -5.60
C MET A 52 3.55 -9.34 -6.69
N GLU A 53 4.40 -10.36 -6.64
CA GLU A 53 4.30 -11.49 -7.56
C GLU A 53 2.94 -12.19 -7.46
N ASP A 54 2.47 -12.70 -8.59
CA ASP A 54 1.21 -13.44 -8.66
C ASP A 54 1.31 -14.73 -7.83
N LEU A 55 0.42 -14.83 -6.85
CA LEU A 55 0.32 -15.91 -5.90
C LEU A 55 -1.05 -16.59 -6.07
N SER A 56 -1.03 -17.91 -6.20
CA SER A 56 -2.23 -18.74 -6.23
C SER A 56 -2.35 -19.51 -4.91
N VAL A 57 -3.31 -19.15 -4.09
CA VAL A 57 -3.55 -19.80 -2.78
C VAL A 57 -4.67 -20.84 -2.92
N PRO A 58 -4.40 -22.13 -2.64
CA PRO A 58 -5.41 -23.18 -2.76
C PRO A 58 -6.53 -23.04 -1.71
N PRO A 59 -7.70 -23.70 -1.92
CA PRO A 59 -8.75 -23.80 -0.91
C PRO A 59 -8.20 -24.24 0.45
N HIS A 60 -8.66 -23.58 1.51
CA HIS A 60 -8.23 -23.83 2.88
C HIS A 60 -6.72 -23.61 3.16
N GLY A 61 -6.01 -22.99 2.21
CA GLY A 61 -4.59 -22.67 2.33
C GLY A 61 -4.34 -21.26 2.83
N ALA A 62 -3.07 -21.00 3.14
CA ALA A 62 -2.53 -19.69 3.40
C ALA A 62 -1.17 -19.57 2.72
N ALA A 63 -0.78 -18.36 2.33
CA ALA A 63 0.52 -18.10 1.77
C ALA A 63 1.02 -16.70 2.15
N GLU A 64 2.34 -16.54 2.19
CA GLU A 64 3.00 -15.28 2.48
C GLU A 64 3.90 -14.88 1.32
N VAL A 65 3.95 -13.58 1.05
CA VAL A 65 4.87 -13.01 0.06
C VAL A 65 5.56 -11.79 0.65
N ALA A 66 6.88 -11.73 0.48
CA ALA A 66 7.68 -10.58 0.83
C ALA A 66 7.69 -9.60 -0.36
N VAL A 67 7.39 -8.34 -0.09
CA VAL A 67 7.35 -7.29 -1.11
C VAL A 67 8.21 -6.12 -0.66
N ARG A 68 9.09 -5.64 -1.54
CA ARG A 68 9.89 -4.44 -1.32
C ARG A 68 9.31 -3.29 -2.13
N ALA A 69 8.70 -2.32 -1.45
CA ALA A 69 8.23 -1.09 -2.06
C ALA A 69 9.29 0.00 -1.90
N GLY A 70 9.61 0.73 -2.98
CA GLY A 70 10.58 1.83 -2.99
C GLY A 70 9.93 3.17 -3.31
N SER A 71 10.44 4.26 -2.74
CA SER A 71 9.88 5.61 -2.97
C SER A 71 10.25 6.24 -4.31
N GLY A 72 11.12 5.59 -5.10
CA GLY A 72 11.67 6.17 -6.33
C GLY A 72 12.49 7.45 -6.10
N GLY A 73 12.80 7.80 -4.85
CA GLY A 73 13.50 9.03 -4.48
C GLY A 73 12.61 10.27 -4.39
N LEU A 74 11.30 10.14 -4.61
CA LEU A 74 10.36 11.23 -4.39
C LEU A 74 10.05 11.33 -2.90
N GLY A 75 10.32 12.51 -2.32
CA GLY A 75 9.98 12.81 -0.93
C GLY A 75 8.49 13.12 -0.76
N LEU A 76 8.04 13.19 0.48
CA LEU A 76 6.70 13.67 0.80
C LEU A 76 6.58 15.18 0.53
N PRO A 77 5.41 15.67 0.10
CA PRO A 77 5.07 17.08 0.22
C PRO A 77 5.27 17.56 1.66
N GLU A 78 5.78 18.79 1.84
CA GLU A 78 6.17 19.33 3.15
C GLU A 78 5.07 19.24 4.21
N GLU A 79 3.83 19.62 3.84
CA GLU A 79 2.67 19.55 4.73
C GLU A 79 2.42 18.13 5.26
N LEU A 80 2.61 17.11 4.41
CA LEU A 80 2.44 15.71 4.79
C LEU A 80 3.63 15.18 5.60
N ALA A 81 4.85 15.65 5.31
CA ALA A 81 6.02 15.32 6.11
C ALA A 81 5.86 15.85 7.55
N VAL A 82 5.38 17.09 7.71
CA VAL A 82 5.06 17.68 9.01
C VAL A 82 3.94 16.90 9.72
N ALA A 83 2.87 16.55 9.00
CA ALA A 83 1.79 15.76 9.57
C ALA A 83 2.27 14.38 10.08
N MET A 84 3.12 13.71 9.30
CA MET A 84 3.72 12.43 9.67
C MET A 84 4.64 12.57 10.90
N ALA A 85 5.46 13.62 10.94
CA ALA A 85 6.34 13.90 12.09
C ALA A 85 5.54 14.13 13.37
N GLU A 86 4.44 14.89 13.30
CA GLU A 86 3.56 15.14 14.44
C GLU A 86 2.80 13.87 14.88
N GLU A 87 2.40 13.01 13.94
CA GLU A 87 1.84 11.70 14.27
C GLU A 87 2.86 10.81 14.98
N LEU A 88 4.09 10.72 14.47
CA LEU A 88 5.17 9.97 15.11
C LEU A 88 5.42 10.45 16.54
N LYS A 89 5.50 11.77 16.75
CA LYS A 89 5.71 12.35 18.10
C LYS A 89 4.55 11.99 19.04
N ARG A 90 3.30 12.07 18.56
CA ARG A 90 2.10 11.84 19.37
C ARG A 90 1.85 10.37 19.67
N ALA A 91 2.12 9.50 18.70
CA ALA A 91 1.80 8.07 18.75
C ALA A 91 3.00 7.19 19.16
N GLY A 92 4.08 7.78 19.68
CA GLY A 92 5.21 7.01 20.20
C GLY A 92 6.05 6.34 19.11
N SER A 93 6.31 7.06 18.01
CA SER A 93 7.06 6.61 16.82
C SER A 93 6.32 5.60 15.94
N VAL A 94 4.99 5.60 15.99
CA VAL A 94 4.11 4.80 15.14
C VAL A 94 3.38 5.71 14.17
N VAL A 95 3.30 5.33 12.89
CA VAL A 95 2.46 5.99 11.87
C VAL A 95 1.56 4.97 11.20
N ARG A 96 0.30 5.32 11.00
CA ARG A 96 -0.63 4.49 10.24
C ARG A 96 -0.48 4.77 8.74
N LEU A 97 -0.17 3.71 8.01
CA LEU A 97 -0.07 3.70 6.56
C LEU A 97 -1.22 2.93 5.94
N GLU A 98 -1.59 3.31 4.75
CA GLU A 98 -2.48 2.55 3.89
C GLU A 98 -1.66 1.73 2.90
N VAL A 99 -2.04 0.48 2.71
CA VAL A 99 -1.43 -0.41 1.72
C VAL A 99 -2.52 -0.82 0.73
N ARG A 100 -2.30 -0.51 -0.54
CA ARG A 100 -3.18 -0.94 -1.64
C ARG A 100 -2.47 -1.94 -2.53
N VAL A 101 -3.16 -3.00 -2.91
CA VAL A 101 -2.73 -3.93 -3.96
C VAL A 101 -3.74 -3.86 -5.09
N LEU A 102 -3.30 -3.41 -6.26
CA LEU A 102 -4.09 -3.36 -7.48
C LEU A 102 -3.79 -4.58 -8.32
N SER A 103 -4.72 -5.53 -8.32
CA SER A 103 -4.57 -6.75 -9.09
C SER A 103 -4.96 -6.57 -10.54
N LEU A 104 -4.20 -7.24 -11.42
CA LEU A 104 -4.50 -7.37 -12.85
C LEU A 104 -5.85 -8.08 -13.10
N ASN A 105 -6.40 -8.79 -12.10
CA ASN A 105 -7.71 -9.44 -12.18
C ASN A 105 -8.86 -8.54 -11.68
N HIS A 106 -8.76 -7.23 -11.89
CA HIS A 106 -9.79 -6.23 -11.50
C HIS A 106 -10.17 -6.26 -10.01
N THR A 107 -9.22 -6.59 -9.14
CA THR A 107 -9.44 -6.63 -7.69
C THR A 107 -8.51 -5.64 -7.02
N SER A 108 -9.04 -4.78 -6.16
CA SER A 108 -8.26 -3.92 -5.27
C SER A 108 -8.34 -4.47 -3.85
N LEU A 109 -7.19 -4.64 -3.20
CA LEU A 109 -7.11 -4.90 -1.77
C LEU A 109 -6.64 -3.64 -1.07
N MET A 110 -7.27 -3.30 0.05
CA MET A 110 -6.89 -2.15 0.87
C MET A 110 -6.75 -2.57 2.32
N CYS A 111 -5.60 -2.30 2.92
CA CYS A 111 -5.29 -2.65 4.30
C CYS A 111 -4.62 -1.47 5.00
N THR A 112 -4.64 -1.47 6.32
CA THR A 112 -3.89 -0.48 7.11
C THR A 112 -2.80 -1.16 7.91
N ALA A 113 -1.59 -0.62 7.83
CA ALA A 113 -0.42 -1.13 8.52
C ALA A 113 0.18 -0.02 9.39
N ASN A 114 0.82 -0.42 10.49
CA ASN A 114 1.51 0.50 11.37
C ASN A 114 3.01 0.45 11.08
N LEU A 115 3.60 1.59 10.77
CA LEU A 115 5.04 1.77 10.62
C LEU A 115 5.62 2.21 11.96
N ASN A 116 6.51 1.39 12.52
CA ASN A 116 7.31 1.76 13.68
C ASN A 116 8.68 2.25 13.22
N LEU A 117 8.99 3.52 13.52
CA LEU A 117 10.31 4.11 13.28
C LEU A 117 11.15 4.23 14.55
N GLY A 118 10.52 4.04 15.71
CA GLY A 118 11.23 3.93 16.99
C GLY A 118 11.49 2.47 17.31
N GLY A 119 12.69 2.15 17.80
CA GLY A 119 13.03 0.81 18.36
C GLY A 119 12.30 0.47 19.67
N GLY A 120 11.10 1.01 19.86
CA GLY A 120 10.24 0.79 21.03
C GLY A 120 9.26 -0.37 20.82
N ALA A 121 8.15 -0.33 21.56
CA ALA A 121 7.14 -1.39 21.60
C ALA A 121 6.65 -1.82 20.20
N PRO A 122 6.33 -3.11 19.99
CA PRO A 122 5.85 -3.61 18.71
C PRO A 122 4.57 -2.89 18.27
N ALA A 123 4.50 -2.59 16.97
CA ALA A 123 3.37 -1.89 16.38
C ALA A 123 2.09 -2.70 16.61
N PRO A 124 0.92 -2.07 16.76
CA PRO A 124 -0.33 -2.80 16.72
C PRO A 124 -0.42 -3.60 15.41
N ALA A 125 -1.03 -4.79 15.48
CA ALA A 125 -1.18 -5.65 14.31
C ALA A 125 -1.90 -4.90 13.16
N PRO A 126 -1.51 -5.14 11.90
CA PRO A 126 -2.19 -4.55 10.75
C PRO A 126 -3.65 -5.03 10.68
N SER A 127 -4.51 -4.22 10.07
CA SER A 127 -5.89 -4.63 9.83
C SER A 127 -5.96 -5.69 8.72
N PRO A 128 -6.95 -6.59 8.76
CA PRO A 128 -7.28 -7.40 7.59
C PRO A 128 -7.51 -6.50 6.36
N CYS A 129 -7.13 -7.01 5.20
CA CYS A 129 -7.36 -6.31 3.94
C CYS A 129 -8.84 -6.41 3.53
N GLU A 130 -9.43 -5.28 3.18
CA GLU A 130 -10.73 -5.23 2.53
C GLU A 130 -10.58 -5.44 1.03
N GLN A 131 -11.43 -6.29 0.46
CA GLN A 131 -11.45 -6.57 -0.99
C GLN A 131 -12.54 -5.75 -1.68
N ILE A 132 -12.17 -5.04 -2.74
CA ILE A 132 -13.06 -4.30 -3.61
C ILE A 132 -12.90 -4.86 -5.03
N VAL A 133 -13.98 -5.33 -5.63
CA VAL A 133 -13.98 -5.71 -7.06
C VAL A 133 -14.16 -4.43 -7.87
N LEU A 134 -13.13 -4.06 -8.62
CA LEU A 134 -13.20 -2.97 -9.57
C LEU A 134 -14.01 -3.47 -10.76
N ARG A 135 -15.20 -2.91 -10.99
CA ARG A 135 -15.91 -3.16 -12.24
C ARG A 135 -15.31 -2.24 -13.28
N ASP A 136 -14.83 -2.83 -14.37
CA ASP A 136 -14.53 -2.06 -15.57
C ASP A 136 -15.86 -1.53 -16.11
N GLU A 137 -16.13 -0.25 -15.89
CA GLU A 137 -17.14 0.46 -16.68
C GLU A 137 -16.54 0.67 -18.07
N PHE A 138 -16.50 -0.39 -18.89
CA PHE A 138 -16.26 -0.22 -20.31
C PHE A 138 -17.40 0.65 -20.85
N ASP A 139 -17.09 1.91 -21.13
CA ASP A 139 -17.96 2.83 -21.87
C ASP A 139 -18.43 2.11 -23.13
N GLY A 140 -19.70 1.71 -23.15
CA GLY A 140 -20.33 0.88 -24.18
C GLY A 140 -20.49 1.58 -25.53
N VAL A 141 -19.45 2.22 -26.06
CA VAL A 141 -19.42 2.73 -27.42
C VAL A 141 -19.19 1.55 -28.36
N MET A 142 -20.27 0.81 -28.65
CA MET A 142 -20.34 0.08 -29.90
C MET A 142 -20.20 1.11 -31.03
N LYS A 143 -19.05 1.12 -31.69
CA LYS A 143 -18.92 1.76 -33.00
C LYS A 143 -19.93 1.07 -33.92
N PRO A 144 -20.87 1.79 -34.56
CA PRO A 144 -21.70 1.17 -35.57
C PRO A 144 -20.76 0.65 -36.66
N LEU A 145 -20.84 -0.65 -36.94
CA LEU A 145 -20.36 -1.22 -38.19
C LEU A 145 -21.14 -0.52 -39.31
N LEU A 146 -20.53 0.54 -39.84
CA LEU A 146 -20.93 1.14 -41.09
C LEU A 146 -20.42 0.19 -42.18
N GLU A 147 -21.21 -0.81 -42.54
CA GLU A 147 -20.99 -1.56 -43.79
C GLU A 147 -21.71 -0.82 -44.92
N ALA A 148 -20.91 -0.48 -45.93
CA ALA A 148 -21.29 0.12 -47.20
C ALA A 148 -21.76 -0.95 -48.21
#